data_AF-A0A1E3Y430-F1
#
_entry.id   AF-A0A1E3Y430-F1
#
_cell.length_a   1.000
_cell.length_b   1.000
_cell.length_c   1.000
_cell.angle_alpha   90.00
_cell.angle_beta   90.00
_cell.angle_gamma   90.00
#
_symmetry.space_group_name_H-M   'P 1'
#
loop_
_entity.id
_entity.type
_entity.pdbx_description
1 polymer ?
#
loop_
_entity_poly.entity_id
_entity_poly.type
_entity_poly.pdbx_seq_one_letter_code
_entity_poly.pdbx_strand_id
1 'polypeptide(L)'
;MAVFSEALGKRPHHGRTAILVNEHSASAAEMVAAFASESRLATIVGTKTAGRVVAGSGVKVGHGYRVALPVAVYRTWRDTNLEGQGVTPDIDAPIDAEALRWGQDNQLARAVRLLAIAA
;
A
#
# COMPACT_ATOMS: atom_id res chain seq x y z
N MET A 1 -2.55 10.16 -12.71
CA MET A 1 -2.18 10.65 -11.36
C MET A 1 -0.97 9.85 -10.91
N ALA A 2 0.05 10.50 -10.36
CA ALA A 2 1.26 9.83 -9.88
C ALA A 2 1.60 10.35 -8.48
N VAL A 3 2.28 9.51 -7.69
CA VAL A 3 2.74 9.84 -6.34
C VAL A 3 4.18 10.32 -6.42
N PHE A 4 4.49 11.41 -5.73
CA PHE A 4 5.82 12.02 -5.71
C PHE A 4 6.22 12.35 -4.29
N SER A 5 7.53 12.36 -4.02
CA SER A 5 8.06 12.94 -2.79
C SER A 5 8.12 14.47 -2.91
N GLU A 6 8.00 15.17 -1.78
CA GLU A 6 8.25 16.63 -1.70
C GLU A 6 9.72 17.03 -1.92
N ALA A 7 10.63 16.07 -2.15
CA ALA A 7 12.05 16.30 -2.42
C ALA A 7 12.79 17.10 -1.33
N LEU A 8 12.39 16.96 -0.06
CA LEU A 8 12.96 17.67 1.11
C LEU A 8 14.37 17.18 1.53
N GLY A 9 15.06 16.44 0.66
CA GLY A 9 16.37 15.87 0.92
C GLY A 9 16.37 14.69 1.90
N LYS A 10 17.55 14.34 2.41
CA LYS A 10 17.74 13.19 3.31
C LYS A 10 17.04 13.45 4.65
N ARG A 11 16.24 12.49 5.12
CA ARG A 11 15.58 12.53 6.43
C ARG A 11 16.12 11.44 7.37
N PRO A 12 16.05 11.63 8.71
CA PRO A 12 16.56 10.65 9.67
C PRO A 12 15.90 9.26 9.59
N HIS A 13 14.65 9.19 9.13
CA HIS A 13 13.91 7.94 9.01
C HIS A 13 14.17 7.17 7.71
N HIS A 14 14.89 7.77 6.74
CA HIS A 14 15.20 7.10 5.48
C HIS A 14 15.99 5.81 5.73
N GLY A 15 15.59 4.71 5.09
CA GLY A 15 16.16 3.37 5.31
C GLY A 15 15.70 2.70 6.61
N ARG A 16 14.91 3.39 7.43
CA ARG A 16 14.39 2.91 8.72
C ARG A 16 12.86 2.95 8.77
N THR A 17 12.22 2.79 7.62
CA THR A 17 10.76 2.81 7.48
C THR A 17 10.29 1.47 6.94
N ALA A 18 9.25 0.93 7.55
CA ALA A 18 8.50 -0.20 7.03
C ALA A 18 7.03 0.20 6.90
N ILE A 19 6.34 -0.34 5.90
CA ILE A 19 4.90 -0.15 5.71
C ILE A 19 4.24 -1.53 5.81
N LEU A 20 3.27 -1.65 6.71
CA LEU A 20 2.46 -2.85 6.85
C LEU A 20 1.30 -2.81 5.87
N VAL A 21 1.09 -3.91 5.14
CA VAL A 21 0.01 -4.06 4.17
C VAL A 21 -0.67 -5.42 4.30
N ASN A 22 -1.91 -5.49 3.81
CA ASN A 22 -2.66 -6.74 3.74
C ASN A 22 -3.66 -6.74 2.58
N GLU A 23 -4.43 -7.81 2.44
CA GLU A 23 -5.47 -8.00 1.42
C GLU A 23 -6.61 -6.96 1.47
N HIS A 24 -6.71 -6.20 2.56
CA HIS A 24 -7.66 -5.09 2.73
C HIS A 24 -7.07 -3.73 2.37
N SER A 25 -5.76 -3.65 2.14
CA SER A 25 -5.10 -2.44 1.65
C SER A 25 -5.53 -2.20 0.21
N ALA A 26 -6.22 -1.08 -0.04
CA ALA A 26 -6.83 -0.79 -1.33
C ALA A 26 -6.66 0.69 -1.74
N SER A 27 -6.85 0.99 -3.03
CA SER A 27 -6.91 2.36 -3.55
C SER A 27 -5.63 3.16 -3.23
N ALA A 28 -5.75 4.35 -2.63
CA ALA A 28 -4.62 5.22 -2.31
C ALA A 28 -3.54 4.53 -1.45
N ALA A 29 -3.92 3.55 -0.61
CA ALA A 29 -2.95 2.77 0.16
C ALA A 29 -2.01 1.96 -0.75
N GLU A 30 -2.54 1.39 -1.84
CA GLU A 30 -1.75 0.65 -2.83
C GLU A 30 -0.85 1.57 -3.63
N MET A 31 -1.31 2.78 -3.97
CA MET A 31 -0.48 3.79 -4.64
C MET A 31 0.73 4.18 -3.78
N VAL A 32 0.54 4.37 -2.47
CA VAL A 32 1.61 4.70 -1.53
C VAL A 32 2.56 3.53 -1.34
N ALA A 33 2.05 2.30 -1.17
CA ALA A 33 2.87 1.11 -1.00
C ALA A 33 3.74 0.84 -2.25
N ALA A 34 3.15 0.95 -3.45
CA ALA A 34 3.88 0.82 -4.71
C ALA A 34 4.96 1.90 -4.86
N PHE A 35 4.62 3.16 -4.61
CA PHE A 35 5.59 4.26 -4.67
C PHE A 35 6.75 4.06 -3.70
N ALA A 36 6.47 3.67 -2.45
CA ALA A 36 7.47 3.46 -1.42
C ALA A 36 8.41 2.29 -1.76
N SER A 37 7.87 1.18 -2.27
CA SER A 37 8.66 0.03 -2.74
C SER A 37 9.51 0.39 -3.96
N GLU A 38 8.90 0.94 -5.03
CA GLU A 38 9.61 1.27 -6.27
C GLU A 38 10.73 2.30 -6.05
N SER A 39 10.54 3.21 -5.10
CA SER A 39 11.51 4.25 -4.73
C SER A 39 12.49 3.82 -3.64
N ARG A 40 12.35 2.60 -3.09
CA ARG A 40 13.15 2.09 -1.96
C ARG A 40 13.12 3.01 -0.73
N LEU A 41 11.97 3.62 -0.47
CA LEU A 41 11.75 4.53 0.67
C LEU A 41 11.30 3.78 1.93
N ALA A 42 10.66 2.61 1.76
CA ALA A 42 10.28 1.74 2.86
C ALA A 42 10.26 0.28 2.41
N THR A 43 10.47 -0.64 3.35
CA THR A 43 10.23 -2.07 3.14
C THR A 43 8.75 -2.37 3.36
N ILE A 44 8.10 -3.01 2.39
CA ILE A 44 6.71 -3.43 2.48
C ILE A 44 6.63 -4.81 3.14
N VAL A 45 5.84 -4.92 4.21
CA VAL A 45 5.73 -6.14 5.01
C VAL A 45 4.26 -6.52 5.12
N GLY A 46 3.94 -7.80 4.89
CA GLY A 46 2.59 -8.31 5.13
C GLY A 46 2.09 -9.24 4.04
N THR A 47 0.89 -9.03 3.53
CA THR A 47 0.32 -9.83 2.42
C THR A 47 0.01 -8.97 1.21
N LYS A 48 -0.15 -9.63 0.06
CA LYS A 48 -0.52 -8.98 -1.19
C LYS A 48 -1.79 -8.13 -1.03
N THR A 49 -1.76 -6.91 -1.56
CA THR A 49 -2.88 -5.96 -1.45
C THR A 49 -4.06 -6.29 -2.37
N ALA A 50 -5.18 -5.57 -2.21
CA ALA A 50 -6.46 -5.91 -2.82
C ALA A 50 -6.49 -5.85 -4.36
N GLY A 51 -5.64 -5.04 -4.99
CA GLY A 51 -5.66 -4.77 -6.44
C GLY A 51 -6.88 -3.97 -6.87
N ARG A 52 -7.30 -2.98 -6.08
CA ARG A 52 -8.52 -2.16 -6.33
C ARG A 52 -8.14 -0.69 -6.40
N VAL A 53 -7.57 -0.28 -7.54
CA VAL A 53 -6.97 1.02 -7.80
C VAL A 53 -7.54 1.67 -9.07
N VAL A 54 -8.84 1.50 -9.31
CA VAL A 54 -9.54 2.18 -10.41
C VAL A 54 -9.99 3.58 -9.99
N ALA A 55 -9.71 4.58 -10.81
CA ALA A 55 -10.21 5.92 -10.59
C ALA A 55 -11.68 5.99 -11.05
N GLY A 56 -12.57 6.27 -10.11
CA GLY A 56 -13.99 6.42 -10.34
C GLY A 56 -14.42 7.89 -10.49
N SER A 57 -15.46 8.12 -11.29
CA SER A 57 -16.20 9.38 -11.30
C SER A 57 -17.68 9.11 -11.00
N GLY A 58 -18.30 9.98 -10.22
CA GLY A 58 -19.70 9.87 -9.84
C GLY A 58 -20.57 10.90 -10.53
N VAL A 59 -21.42 10.49 -11.47
CA VAL A 59 -22.35 11.36 -12.20
C VAL A 59 -23.73 11.34 -11.54
N LYS A 60 -24.36 12.51 -11.36
CA LYS A 60 -25.75 12.61 -10.87
C LYS A 60 -26.71 12.23 -11.99
N VAL A 61 -27.71 11.40 -11.69
CA VAL A 61 -28.71 10.95 -12.68
C VAL A 61 -30.14 11.39 -12.35
N GLY A 62 -30.30 12.33 -11.41
CA GLY A 62 -31.60 12.81 -10.94
C GLY A 62 -32.13 12.05 -9.71
N HIS A 63 -33.21 12.56 -9.10
CA HIS A 63 -33.90 11.96 -7.95
C HIS A 63 -33.02 11.58 -6.75
N GLY A 64 -31.89 12.28 -6.53
CA GLY A 64 -30.94 12.00 -5.46
C GLY A 64 -29.96 10.85 -5.74
N TYR A 65 -30.06 10.19 -6.90
CA TYR A 65 -29.17 9.09 -7.28
C TYR A 65 -27.87 9.57 -7.93
N ARG A 66 -26.83 8.75 -7.76
CA ARG A 66 -25.52 8.90 -8.41
C ARG A 66 -25.08 7.55 -8.96
N VAL A 67 -24.47 7.57 -10.14
CA VAL A 67 -23.80 6.41 -10.73
C VAL A 67 -22.30 6.65 -10.62
N ALA A 68 -21.60 5.72 -9.97
CA ALA A 68 -20.15 5.68 -9.94
C ALA A 68 -19.64 4.80 -11.07
N LEU A 69 -18.83 5.36 -11.95
CA LEU A 69 -18.25 4.66 -13.11
C LEU A 69 -16.73 4.70 -13.02
N PRO A 70 -16.02 3.61 -13.34
CA PRO A 70 -14.59 3.66 -13.57
C PRO A 70 -14.31 4.50 -14.81
N VAL A 71 -13.38 5.45 -14.71
CA VAL A 71 -13.05 6.39 -15.81
C VAL A 71 -11.57 6.42 -16.16
N ALA A 72 -10.70 5.91 -15.29
CA ALA A 72 -9.27 5.85 -15.54
C ALA A 72 -8.58 4.74 -14.75
N VAL A 73 -7.45 4.28 -15.30
CA VAL A 73 -6.56 3.31 -14.66
C VAL A 73 -5.38 4.07 -14.04
N TYR A 74 -4.98 3.66 -12.84
CA TYR A 74 -3.73 4.11 -12.25
C TYR A 74 -2.55 3.26 -12.73
N ARG A 75 -1.45 3.91 -13.11
CA ARG A 75 -0.18 3.26 -13.44
C ARG A 75 0.93 3.87 -12.60
N THR A 76 1.82 3.04 -12.07
CA THR A 76 2.96 3.49 -11.25
C THR A 76 4.00 4.21 -12.10
N TRP A 77 5.07 4.71 -11.47
CA TRP A 77 6.18 5.35 -12.19
C TRP A 77 6.89 4.38 -13.15
N ARG A 78 6.91 3.08 -12.80
CA ARG A 78 7.46 2.02 -13.67
C ARG A 78 6.45 1.47 -14.68
N ASP A 79 5.35 2.19 -14.90
CA ASP A 79 4.27 1.80 -15.82
C ASP A 79 3.51 0.51 -15.40
N THR A 80 3.54 0.16 -14.11
CA THR A 80 2.83 -1.02 -13.58
C THR A 80 1.34 -0.70 -13.38
N ASN A 81 0.44 -1.56 -13.89
CA ASN A 81 -0.99 -1.49 -13.57
C ASN A 81 -1.30 -2.25 -12.28
N LEU A 82 -1.81 -1.55 -11.27
CA LEU A 82 -2.18 -2.16 -9.98
C LEU A 82 -3.58 -2.76 -9.97
N GLU A 83 -4.47 -2.36 -10.87
CA GLU A 83 -5.85 -2.89 -10.90
C GLU A 83 -5.83 -4.39 -11.21
N GLY A 84 -6.50 -5.18 -10.37
CA GLY A 84 -6.51 -6.64 -10.41
C GLY A 84 -5.21 -7.32 -9.99
N GLN A 85 -4.12 -6.55 -9.81
CA GLN A 85 -2.81 -7.09 -9.46
C GLN A 85 -2.39 -6.78 -8.03
N GLY A 86 -2.66 -5.59 -7.52
CA GLY A 86 -2.19 -5.13 -6.21
C GLY A 86 -0.67 -5.00 -6.12
N VAL A 87 -0.18 -4.82 -4.89
CA VAL A 87 1.22 -4.70 -4.52
C VAL A 87 1.61 -5.98 -3.79
N THR A 88 2.68 -6.61 -4.25
CA THR A 88 3.29 -7.75 -3.55
C THR A 88 4.25 -7.21 -2.49
N PRO A 89 4.18 -7.65 -1.23
CA PRO A 89 5.07 -7.18 -0.18
C PRO A 89 6.51 -7.65 -0.45
N ASP A 90 7.51 -6.87 0.00
CA ASP A 90 8.91 -7.27 -0.05
C ASP A 90 9.16 -8.45 0.90
N ILE A 91 8.46 -8.48 2.03
CA ILE A 91 8.48 -9.55 3.03
C ILE A 91 7.07 -10.06 3.27
N ASP A 92 6.82 -11.30 2.87
CA ASP A 92 5.56 -12.00 3.16
C ASP A 92 5.46 -12.31 4.66
N ALA A 93 4.36 -11.84 5.27
CA ALA A 93 4.06 -11.95 6.69
C ALA A 93 2.53 -11.93 6.89
N PRO A 94 1.82 -13.02 6.56
CA PRO A 94 0.39 -13.15 6.81
C PRO A 94 0.08 -13.01 8.29
N ILE A 95 -1.02 -12.31 8.59
CA ILE A 95 -1.45 -12.11 9.97
C ILE A 95 -1.87 -13.46 10.57
N ASP A 96 -1.32 -13.78 11.73
CA ASP A 96 -1.77 -14.93 12.51
C ASP A 96 -3.00 -14.49 13.31
N ALA A 97 -4.19 -14.87 12.82
CA ALA A 97 -5.44 -14.48 13.42
C ALA A 97 -5.67 -15.09 14.82
N GLU A 98 -5.02 -16.19 15.16
CA GLU A 98 -5.10 -16.77 16.50
C GLU A 98 -4.19 -16.00 17.46
N ALA A 99 -2.93 -15.81 17.10
CA ALA A 99 -1.98 -15.03 17.89
C ALA A 99 -2.47 -13.60 18.11
N LEU A 100 -3.07 -12.97 17.09
CA LEU A 100 -3.60 -11.60 17.19
C LEU A 100 -4.72 -11.48 18.24
N ARG A 101 -5.56 -12.52 18.42
CA ARG A 101 -6.60 -12.53 19.48
C ARG A 101 -5.99 -12.48 20.88
N TRP A 102 -4.77 -12.97 21.02
CA TRP A 102 -3.98 -12.89 22.25
C TRP A 102 -3.07 -11.67 22.31
N GLY A 103 -3.28 -10.68 21.43
CA GLY A 103 -2.53 -9.42 21.40
C GLY A 103 -1.15 -9.53 20.73
N GLN A 104 -0.86 -10.64 20.04
CA GLN A 104 0.41 -10.85 19.36
C GLN A 104 0.27 -10.57 17.87
N ASP A 105 0.79 -9.41 17.43
CA ASP A 105 0.85 -9.06 16.02
C ASP A 105 2.19 -9.53 15.42
N ASN A 106 2.13 -10.68 14.75
CA ASN A 106 3.30 -11.28 14.11
C ASN A 106 3.85 -10.44 12.94
N GLN A 107 2.98 -9.73 12.22
CA GLN A 107 3.35 -8.88 11.10
C GLN A 107 4.10 -7.63 11.58
N LEU A 108 3.58 -6.96 12.61
CA LEU A 108 4.26 -5.85 13.31
C LEU A 108 5.59 -6.31 13.90
N ALA A 109 5.60 -7.43 14.63
CA ALA A 109 6.83 -7.98 15.21
C ALA A 109 7.88 -8.31 14.14
N ARG A 110 7.45 -8.71 12.94
CA ARG A 110 8.36 -8.92 11.81
C ARG A 110 8.96 -7.61 11.33
N ALA A 111 8.15 -6.57 11.13
CA ALA A 111 8.64 -5.24 10.72
C ALA A 111 9.61 -4.63 11.74
N VAL A 112 9.29 -4.69 13.04
CA VAL A 112 10.18 -4.19 14.10
C VAL A 112 11.53 -4.90 14.08
N ARG A 113 11.55 -6.23 13.92
CA ARG A 113 12.79 -7.01 13.82
C ARG A 113 13.63 -6.60 12.61
N LEU A 114 13.00 -6.37 11.45
CA LEU A 114 13.71 -5.92 10.24
C LEU A 114 14.39 -4.56 10.46
N LEU A 115 13.68 -3.61 11.08
CA LEU A 115 14.20 -2.27 11.34
C LEU A 115 15.29 -2.24 12.43
N ALA A 116 15.29 -3.20 13.35
CA ALA A 116 16.32 -3.32 14.38
C ALA A 116 17.67 -3.84 13.84
N ILE A 117 17.65 -4.64 12.76
CA ILE A 117 18.86 -5.21 12.14
C ILE A 117 19.50 -4.21 11.16
N ALA A 118 18.70 -3.32 10.55
CA ALA A 118 19.17 -2.31 9.60
C ALA A 118 19.74 -1.03 10.26
N ALA A 119 19.75 -0.97 11.59
CA ALA A 119 20.24 0.15 12.39
C ALA A 119 21.71 -0.01 12.78
#